data_AF-A0A0R3K1R6-F1
#
_entry.id   AF-A0A0R3K1R6-F1
#
_cell.length_a   1.000
_cell.length_b   1.000
_cell.length_c   1.000
_cell.angle_alpha   90.00
_cell.angle_beta   90.00
_cell.angle_gamma   90.00
#
_symmetry.space_group_name_H-M   'P 1'
#
loop_
_entity.id
_entity.type
_entity.pdbx_description
1 polymer ?
#
loop_
_entity_poly.entity_id
_entity_poly.type
_entity_poly.pdbx_seq_one_letter_code
_entity_poly.pdbx_strand_id
1 'polypeptide(L)'
;MTDKKSFRTMIFLLFIIILLIGFSDFLDFMPATARNIILIVFVLAVVIYQSKRPVKDLKDVSRRYQSASLYSRKKALEVLNEGLKLETLNNNEKLYLYMQIALEQYKMKDYTNAVESFKRVVDEAIKTEYVRIEEKFLIKMVGTYILENKRSEAEKIYNKLLALGKCEKSKVVEGMLQNKG
;
A
#
# COMPACT_ATOMS: atom_id res chain seq x y z
N MET A 1 -30.39 4.16 4.95
CA MET A 1 -29.53 4.48 3.79
C MET A 1 -28.63 3.27 3.55
N THR A 2 -29.05 2.34 2.69
CA THR A 2 -28.36 1.07 2.47
C THR A 2 -27.04 1.34 1.75
N ASP A 3 -25.91 0.95 2.34
CA ASP A 3 -24.59 1.14 1.76
C ASP A 3 -24.55 0.48 0.36
N LYS A 4 -24.36 1.30 -0.68
CA LYS A 4 -24.34 0.90 -2.09
C LYS A 4 -23.30 -0.19 -2.35
N LYS A 5 -22.29 -0.30 -1.48
CA LYS A 5 -21.27 -1.35 -1.47
C LYS A 5 -21.80 -2.69 -0.95
N SER A 6 -22.53 -2.68 0.17
CA SER A 6 -23.17 -3.87 0.75
C SER A 6 -24.16 -4.51 -0.22
N PHE A 7 -24.96 -3.67 -0.89
CA PHE A 7 -25.93 -4.14 -1.89
C PHE A 7 -25.26 -4.81 -3.11
N ARG A 8 -24.15 -4.25 -3.61
CA ARG A 8 -23.38 -4.87 -4.71
C ARG A 8 -22.72 -6.19 -4.31
N THR A 9 -22.23 -6.30 -3.07
CA THR A 9 -21.66 -7.55 -2.56
C THR A 9 -22.74 -8.62 -2.37
N MET A 10 -23.91 -8.24 -1.88
CA MET A 10 -25.06 -9.12 -1.72
C MET A 10 -25.56 -9.66 -3.07
N ILE A 11 -25.68 -8.81 -4.10
CA ILE A 11 -26.06 -9.24 -5.46
C ILE A 11 -25.01 -10.19 -6.06
N PHE A 12 -23.73 -9.91 -5.87
CA PHE A 12 -22.67 -10.77 -6.40
C PHE A 12 -22.67 -12.16 -5.72
N LEU A 13 -22.93 -12.22 -4.42
CA LEU A 13 -23.10 -13.48 -3.68
C LEU A 13 -24.35 -14.23 -4.14
N LEU A 14 -25.48 -13.55 -4.32
CA LEU A 14 -26.70 -14.15 -4.88
C LEU A 14 -26.46 -14.69 -6.29
N PHE A 15 -25.73 -13.96 -7.13
CA PHE A 15 -25.38 -14.42 -8.47
C PHE A 15 -24.49 -15.68 -8.42
N ILE A 16 -23.48 -15.72 -7.54
CA ILE A 16 -22.65 -16.92 -7.35
C ILE A 16 -23.48 -18.09 -6.85
N ILE A 17 -24.39 -17.88 -5.89
CA ILE A 17 -25.26 -18.92 -5.34
C ILE A 17 -26.22 -19.45 -6.42
N ILE A 18 -26.84 -18.58 -7.21
CA ILE A 18 -27.71 -18.98 -8.33
C ILE A 18 -26.92 -19.75 -9.38
N LEU A 19 -25.69 -19.32 -9.68
CA LEU A 19 -24.81 -19.99 -10.64
C LEU A 19 -24.38 -21.37 -10.11
N LEU A 20 -24.10 -21.50 -8.81
CA LEU A 20 -23.77 -22.78 -8.16
C LEU A 20 -24.98 -23.73 -8.09
N ILE A 21 -26.18 -23.22 -7.78
CA ILE A 21 -27.42 -24.01 -7.74
C ILE A 21 -27.79 -24.46 -9.16
N GLY A 22 -27.78 -23.55 -10.14
CA GLY A 22 -28.10 -23.88 -11.53
C GLY A 22 -27.08 -24.82 -12.20
N PHE A 23 -25.83 -24.84 -11.73
CA PHE A 23 -24.84 -25.81 -12.17
C PHE A 23 -24.85 -27.12 -11.35
N SER A 24 -25.46 -27.16 -10.16
CA SER A 24 -25.39 -28.34 -9.28
C SER A 24 -26.00 -29.58 -9.93
N ASP A 25 -27.18 -29.46 -10.52
CA ASP A 25 -27.85 -30.55 -11.24
C ASP A 25 -27.05 -31.05 -12.46
N PHE A 26 -26.32 -30.15 -13.13
CA PHE A 26 -25.44 -30.51 -14.25
C PHE A 26 -24.13 -31.16 -13.79
N LEU A 27 -23.58 -30.72 -12.66
CA LEU A 27 -22.34 -31.24 -12.08
C LEU A 27 -22.53 -32.66 -11.50
N ASP A 28 -23.72 -32.98 -10.99
CA ASP A 28 -24.01 -34.29 -10.39
C ASP A 28 -24.20 -35.41 -11.42
N PHE A 29 -24.47 -35.07 -12.69
CA PHE A 29 -24.49 -36.03 -13.79
C PHE A 29 -23.08 -36.40 -14.29
N MET A 30 -22.04 -35.68 -13.86
CA MET A 30 -20.67 -35.90 -14.34
C MET A 30 -19.86 -36.82 -13.43
N PRO A 31 -18.91 -37.60 -14.01
CA PRO A 31 -17.92 -38.33 -13.23
C PRO A 31 -17.16 -37.41 -12.27
N ALA A 32 -16.86 -37.88 -11.06
CA ALA A 32 -16.25 -37.07 -10.00
C ALA A 32 -14.94 -36.38 -10.44
N THR A 33 -14.17 -37.01 -11.33
CA THR A 33 -12.96 -36.44 -11.94
C THR A 33 -13.27 -35.21 -12.80
N ALA A 34 -14.27 -35.29 -13.69
CA ALA A 34 -14.70 -34.18 -14.54
C ALA A 34 -15.26 -33.01 -13.71
N ARG A 35 -16.08 -33.30 -12.69
CA ARG A 35 -16.61 -32.29 -11.76
C ARG A 35 -15.49 -31.52 -11.04
N ASN A 36 -14.48 -32.22 -10.51
CA ASN A 36 -13.36 -31.59 -9.82
C ASN A 36 -12.51 -30.72 -10.77
N ILE A 37 -12.28 -31.18 -12.01
CA ILE A 37 -11.56 -30.39 -13.02
C ILE A 37 -12.32 -29.10 -13.33
N ILE A 38 -13.64 -29.17 -13.53
CA ILE A 38 -14.47 -28.00 -13.82
C ILE A 38 -14.44 -26.99 -12.66
N LEU A 39 -14.54 -27.46 -11.42
CA LEU A 39 -14.45 -26.58 -10.25
C LEU A 39 -13.09 -25.91 -10.12
N ILE A 40 -11.99 -26.63 -10.36
CA ILE A 40 -10.64 -26.06 -10.37
C ILE A 40 -10.51 -24.99 -11.46
N VAL A 41 -10.97 -25.28 -12.68
CA VAL A 41 -10.95 -24.33 -13.81
C VAL A 41 -11.80 -23.09 -13.50
N PHE A 42 -12.98 -23.27 -12.89
CA PHE A 42 -13.84 -22.16 -12.49
C PHE A 42 -13.17 -21.27 -11.44
N VAL A 43 -12.56 -21.86 -10.40
CA VAL A 43 -11.80 -21.11 -9.39
C VAL A 43 -10.63 -20.36 -10.05
N LEU A 44 -9.88 -21.02 -10.94
CA LEU A 44 -8.78 -20.38 -11.69
C LEU A 44 -9.28 -19.23 -12.55
N ALA A 45 -10.42 -19.39 -13.25
CA ALA A 45 -11.02 -18.34 -14.07
C ALA A 45 -11.43 -17.13 -13.23
N VAL A 46 -12.03 -17.34 -12.05
CA VAL A 46 -12.39 -16.27 -11.11
C VAL A 46 -11.13 -15.56 -10.59
N VAL A 47 -10.08 -16.30 -10.24
CA VAL A 47 -8.80 -15.73 -9.79
C VAL A 47 -8.16 -14.89 -10.89
N ILE A 48 -8.14 -15.38 -12.14
CA ILE A 48 -7.61 -14.66 -13.31
C ILE A 48 -8.45 -13.41 -13.61
N TYR A 49 -9.78 -13.49 -13.51
CA TYR A 49 -10.64 -12.33 -13.70
C TYR A 49 -10.41 -11.26 -12.63
N GLN A 50 -10.25 -11.65 -11.37
CA GLN A 50 -9.95 -10.72 -10.29
C GLN A 50 -8.57 -10.09 -10.41
N SER A 51 -7.57 -10.82 -10.92
CA SER A 51 -6.22 -10.27 -11.14
C SER A 51 -6.16 -9.25 -12.27
N LYS A 52 -7.08 -9.33 -13.25
CA LYS A 52 -7.19 -8.40 -14.39
C LYS A 52 -8.10 -7.19 -14.14
N ARG A 53 -8.73 -7.05 -12.97
CA ARG A 53 -9.58 -5.88 -12.70
C ARG A 53 -8.75 -4.59 -12.72
N PRO A 54 -9.23 -3.53 -13.38
CA PRO A 54 -8.55 -2.24 -13.37
C PRO A 54 -8.51 -1.69 -11.95
N VAL A 55 -7.37 -1.14 -11.55
CA VAL A 55 -7.20 -0.44 -10.28
C VAL A 55 -7.88 0.92 -10.39
N LYS A 56 -8.82 1.22 -9.50
CA LYS A 56 -9.60 2.46 -9.58
C LYS A 56 -9.39 3.41 -8.41
N ASP A 57 -9.02 2.88 -7.25
CA ASP A 57 -8.94 3.62 -6.00
C ASP A 57 -7.79 3.10 -5.12
N LEU A 58 -7.55 3.80 -4.01
CA LEU A 58 -6.51 3.43 -3.06
C LEU A 58 -6.73 2.03 -2.45
N LYS A 59 -7.99 1.58 -2.33
CA LYS A 59 -8.30 0.26 -1.76
C LYS A 59 -7.81 -0.85 -2.69
N ASP A 60 -8.00 -0.70 -3.99
CA ASP A 60 -7.48 -1.63 -4.99
C ASP A 60 -5.96 -1.65 -5.00
N VAL A 61 -5.31 -0.48 -4.92
CA VAL A 61 -3.85 -0.37 -4.80
C VAL A 61 -3.37 -1.11 -3.54
N SER A 62 -3.98 -0.84 -2.39
CA SER A 62 -3.60 -1.44 -1.10
C SER A 62 -3.73 -2.95 -1.11
N ARG A 63 -4.80 -3.48 -1.71
CA ARG A 63 -4.99 -4.93 -1.88
C ARG A 63 -3.91 -5.54 -2.77
N ARG A 64 -3.64 -4.94 -3.93
CA ARG A 64 -2.57 -5.44 -4.84
C ARG A 64 -1.20 -5.35 -4.20
N TYR A 65 -0.93 -4.27 -3.45
CA TYR A 65 0.31 -4.07 -2.71
C TYR A 65 0.50 -5.16 -1.65
N GLN A 66 -0.53 -5.47 -0.87
CA GLN A 66 -0.47 -6.54 0.12
C GLN A 66 -0.09 -7.87 -0.54
N SER A 67 -0.77 -8.25 -1.62
CA SER A 67 -0.42 -9.46 -2.36
C SER A 67 1.00 -9.41 -2.93
N ALA A 68 1.39 -8.31 -3.58
CA ALA A 68 2.71 -8.16 -4.19
C ALA A 68 3.86 -8.21 -3.16
N SER A 69 3.65 -7.63 -1.97
CA SER A 69 4.62 -7.59 -0.87
C SER A 69 5.00 -8.96 -0.33
N LEU A 70 4.13 -9.97 -0.50
CA LEU A 70 4.41 -11.36 -0.13
C LEU A 70 5.40 -12.03 -1.09
N TYR A 71 5.44 -11.60 -2.35
CA TYR A 71 6.29 -12.21 -3.37
C TYR A 71 7.61 -11.46 -3.55
N SER A 72 7.56 -10.13 -3.63
CA SER A 72 8.75 -9.31 -3.90
C SER A 72 8.52 -7.84 -3.55
N ARG A 73 9.50 -7.23 -2.89
CA ARG A 73 9.50 -5.79 -2.63
C ARG A 73 9.50 -4.96 -3.91
N LYS A 74 10.18 -5.44 -4.97
CA LYS A 74 10.19 -4.76 -6.27
C LYS A 74 8.78 -4.70 -6.88
N LYS A 75 8.05 -5.81 -6.87
CA LYS A 75 6.65 -5.85 -7.31
C LYS A 75 5.75 -4.97 -6.44
N ALA A 76 5.99 -4.94 -5.14
CA ALA A 76 5.25 -4.06 -4.23
C ALA A 76 5.46 -2.58 -4.59
N LEU A 77 6.71 -2.19 -4.87
CA LEU A 77 7.08 -0.86 -5.32
C LEU A 77 6.45 -0.50 -6.69
N GLU A 78 6.43 -1.44 -7.64
CA GLU A 78 5.76 -1.26 -8.94
C GLU A 78 4.26 -0.97 -8.76
N VAL A 79 3.57 -1.72 -7.90
CA VAL A 79 2.14 -1.50 -7.62
C VAL A 79 1.89 -0.11 -7.01
N LEU A 80 2.73 0.33 -6.09
CA LEU A 80 2.59 1.67 -5.48
C LEU A 80 2.80 2.77 -6.51
N ASN A 81 3.80 2.62 -7.39
CA ASN A 81 4.06 3.57 -8.49
C ASN A 81 2.95 3.58 -9.54
N GLU A 82 2.35 2.43 -9.85
CA GLU A 82 1.13 2.36 -10.67
C GLU A 82 -0.02 3.12 -10.00
N GLY A 83 -0.20 2.93 -8.68
CA GLY A 83 -1.22 3.62 -7.90
C GLY A 83 -1.10 5.14 -7.94
N LEU A 84 0.13 5.69 -7.90
CA LEU A 84 0.35 7.13 -8.01
C LEU A 84 -0.12 7.76 -9.32
N LYS A 85 -0.30 6.97 -10.39
CA LYS A 85 -0.80 7.44 -11.69
C LYS A 85 -2.32 7.63 -11.70
N LEU A 86 -3.02 7.18 -10.66
CA LEU A 86 -4.47 7.30 -10.57
C LEU A 86 -4.85 8.76 -10.28
N GLU A 87 -5.57 9.37 -11.22
CA GLU A 87 -6.09 10.73 -11.11
C GLU A 87 -7.16 10.87 -10.01
N THR A 88 -7.80 9.76 -9.65
CA THR A 88 -8.85 9.69 -8.64
C THR A 88 -8.35 9.90 -7.21
N LEU A 89 -7.04 9.81 -6.97
CA LEU A 89 -6.46 9.92 -5.63
C LEU A 89 -6.40 11.37 -5.16
N ASN A 90 -6.91 11.62 -3.96
CA ASN A 90 -6.72 12.89 -3.27
C ASN A 90 -5.30 13.04 -2.72
N ASN A 91 -4.96 14.24 -2.23
CA ASN A 91 -3.61 14.54 -1.75
C ASN A 91 -3.16 13.65 -0.58
N ASN A 92 -4.06 13.33 0.36
CA ASN A 92 -3.75 12.46 1.50
C ASN A 92 -3.46 11.03 1.03
N GLU A 93 -4.22 10.53 0.05
CA GLU A 93 -4.02 9.20 -0.52
C GLU A 93 -2.71 9.11 -1.31
N LYS A 94 -2.37 10.16 -2.07
CA LYS A 94 -1.07 10.26 -2.75
C LYS A 94 0.08 10.29 -1.75
N LEU A 95 -0.05 11.08 -0.68
CA LEU A 95 0.95 11.14 0.39
C LEU A 95 1.14 9.79 1.07
N TYR A 96 0.05 9.07 1.35
CA TYR A 96 0.12 7.71 1.87
C TYR A 96 0.92 6.79 0.93
N LEU A 97 0.70 6.87 -0.39
CA LEU A 97 1.49 6.07 -1.35
C LEU A 97 2.98 6.48 -1.36
N TYR A 98 3.30 7.78 -1.31
CA TYR A 98 4.70 8.22 -1.19
C TYR A 98 5.36 7.69 0.10
N MET A 99 4.64 7.69 1.22
CA MET A 99 5.14 7.12 2.48
C MET A 99 5.43 5.63 2.34
N GLN A 100 4.54 4.86 1.69
CA GLN A 100 4.78 3.43 1.46
C GLN A 100 5.98 3.19 0.54
N ILE A 101 6.15 4.01 -0.51
CA ILE A 101 7.30 3.93 -1.43
C ILE A 101 8.62 4.14 -0.70
N ALA A 102 8.72 5.21 0.10
CA ALA A 102 9.92 5.50 0.90
C ALA A 102 10.25 4.34 1.86
N LEU A 103 9.21 3.78 2.50
CA LEU A 103 9.37 2.64 3.39
C LEU A 103 9.80 1.36 2.67
N GLU A 104 9.31 1.08 1.46
CA GLU A 104 9.75 -0.08 0.70
C GLU A 104 11.19 0.05 0.23
N GLN A 105 11.61 1.22 -0.28
CA GLN A 105 13.01 1.47 -0.64
C GLN A 105 13.94 1.34 0.57
N TYR A 106 13.56 1.88 1.73
CA TYR A 106 14.27 1.67 2.99
C TYR A 106 14.40 0.18 3.34
N LYS A 107 13.31 -0.60 3.24
CA LYS A 107 13.32 -2.04 3.53
C LYS A 107 14.14 -2.84 2.49
N MET A 108 14.30 -2.30 1.28
CA MET A 108 15.19 -2.84 0.24
C MET A 108 16.66 -2.47 0.47
N LYS A 109 16.97 -1.66 1.50
CA LYS A 109 18.29 -1.07 1.76
C LYS A 109 18.80 -0.17 0.63
N ASP A 110 17.89 0.31 -0.21
CA ASP A 110 18.17 1.29 -1.25
C ASP A 110 18.05 2.69 -0.64
N TYR A 111 19.04 3.03 0.20
CA TYR A 111 18.96 4.23 1.03
C TYR A 111 19.05 5.52 0.21
N THR A 112 19.80 5.50 -0.91
CA THR A 112 19.88 6.65 -1.82
C THR A 112 18.50 7.01 -2.38
N ASN A 113 17.77 6.05 -2.94
CA ASN A 113 16.41 6.29 -3.44
C ASN A 113 15.42 6.55 -2.28
N ALA A 114 15.59 5.88 -1.14
CA ALA A 114 14.75 6.12 0.02
C ALA A 114 14.87 7.56 0.54
N VAL A 115 16.07 8.16 0.56
CA VAL A 115 16.27 9.58 0.93
C VAL A 115 15.45 10.50 0.03
N GLU A 116 15.49 10.30 -1.28
CA GLU A 116 14.71 11.12 -2.22
C GLU A 116 13.20 10.98 -1.99
N SER A 117 12.73 9.75 -1.75
CA SER A 117 11.32 9.49 -1.47
C SER A 117 10.89 10.06 -0.13
N PHE A 118 11.72 9.98 0.92
CA PHE A 118 11.45 10.60 2.21
C PHE A 118 11.37 12.13 2.08
N LYS A 119 12.29 12.74 1.32
CA LYS A 119 12.23 14.18 1.02
C LYS A 119 10.90 14.56 0.36
N ARG A 120 10.46 13.78 -0.63
CA ARG A 120 9.17 14.00 -1.30
C ARG A 120 7.99 13.88 -0.34
N VAL A 121 8.01 12.91 0.57
CA VAL A 121 6.99 12.80 1.63
C VAL A 121 6.95 14.05 2.48
N VAL A 122 8.10 14.58 2.90
CA VAL A 122 8.18 15.80 3.70
C VAL A 122 7.61 17.00 2.94
N ASP A 123 8.01 17.18 1.68
CA ASP A 123 7.55 18.28 0.85
C ASP A 123 6.03 18.26 0.64
N GLU A 124 5.45 17.07 0.46
CA GLU A 124 3.99 16.89 0.32
C GLU A 124 3.25 16.99 1.66
N ALA A 125 3.83 16.49 2.76
CA ALA A 125 3.24 16.57 4.11
C ALA A 125 3.16 18.01 4.62
N ILE A 126 4.12 18.87 4.25
CA ILE A 126 4.10 20.30 4.60
C ILE A 126 2.95 21.03 3.90
N LYS A 127 2.64 20.67 2.65
CA LYS A 127 1.52 21.25 1.88
C LYS A 127 0.16 20.77 2.37
N THR A 128 0.12 19.62 3.03
CA THR A 128 -1.12 18.94 3.41
C THR A 128 -1.51 19.30 4.84
N GLU A 129 -2.76 19.71 5.07
CA GLU A 129 -3.18 20.29 6.36
C GLU A 129 -3.22 19.25 7.51
N TYR A 130 -3.75 18.04 7.26
CA TYR A 130 -4.15 17.10 8.33
C TYR A 130 -3.19 15.95 8.63
N VAL A 131 -1.99 15.93 8.05
CA VAL A 131 -1.13 14.73 8.15
C VAL A 131 -0.09 14.89 9.25
N ARG A 132 -0.18 14.00 10.24
CA ARG A 132 0.80 13.85 11.31
C ARG A 132 1.73 12.69 11.00
N ILE A 133 3.02 12.95 10.93
CA ILE A 133 4.05 11.95 10.71
C ILE A 133 4.33 11.25 12.04
N GLU A 134 4.10 9.94 12.06
CA GLU A 134 4.33 9.09 13.22
C GLU A 134 5.83 8.93 13.54
N GLU A 135 6.15 8.76 14.82
CA GLU A 135 7.52 8.54 15.29
C GLU A 135 8.22 7.37 14.57
N LYS A 136 7.51 6.26 14.35
CA LYS A 136 8.07 5.10 13.63
C LYS A 136 8.52 5.44 12.21
N PHE A 137 7.82 6.35 11.53
CA PHE A 137 8.22 6.83 10.21
C PHE A 137 9.45 7.73 10.32
N LEU A 138 9.49 8.63 11.32
CA LEU A 138 10.63 9.52 11.57
C LEU A 138 11.91 8.74 11.87
N ILE A 139 11.85 7.70 12.70
CA ILE A 139 13.00 6.84 13.02
C ILE A 139 13.61 6.26 11.74
N LYS A 140 12.76 5.75 10.84
CA LYS A 140 13.23 5.18 9.56
C LYS A 140 13.79 6.26 8.65
N MET A 141 13.11 7.40 8.53
CA MET A 141 13.58 8.52 7.74
C MET A 141 14.95 9.00 8.23
N VAL A 142 15.07 9.37 9.50
CA VAL A 142 16.31 9.86 10.09
C VAL A 142 17.42 8.82 10.03
N GLY A 143 17.11 7.55 10.31
CA GLY A 143 18.07 6.46 10.14
C GLY A 143 18.58 6.33 8.71
N THR A 144 17.72 6.48 7.71
CA THR A 144 18.10 6.46 6.28
C THR A 144 19.07 7.59 5.96
N TYR A 145 18.77 8.81 6.39
CA TYR A 145 19.67 9.95 6.16
C TYR A 145 21.02 9.78 6.87
N ILE A 146 21.04 9.23 8.09
CA ILE A 146 22.28 8.95 8.81
C ILE A 146 23.14 7.91 8.05
N LEU A 147 22.51 6.84 7.54
CA LEU A 147 23.20 5.81 6.76
C LEU A 147 23.81 6.36 5.46
N GLU A 148 23.22 7.41 4.88
CA GLU A 148 23.73 8.12 3.70
C GLU A 148 24.67 9.28 4.06
N ASN A 149 25.15 9.38 5.31
CA ASN A 149 26.01 10.47 5.81
C ASN A 149 25.38 11.89 5.74
N LYS A 150 24.04 11.98 5.67
CA LYS A 150 23.27 13.24 5.59
C LYS A 150 22.63 13.63 6.93
N ARG A 151 23.32 13.39 8.05
CA ARG A 151 22.77 13.64 9.41
C ARG A 151 22.32 15.08 9.63
N SER A 152 23.12 16.06 9.18
CA SER A 152 22.74 17.48 9.33
C SER A 152 21.45 17.83 8.56
N GLU A 153 21.23 17.22 7.40
CA GLU A 153 19.98 17.39 6.66
C GLU A 153 18.81 16.75 7.39
N ALA A 154 19.00 15.55 7.96
CA ALA A 154 18.00 14.86 8.75
C ALA A 154 17.53 15.71 9.94
N GLU A 155 18.47 16.33 10.65
CA GLU A 155 18.19 17.21 11.78
C GLU A 155 17.38 18.45 11.35
N LYS A 156 17.78 19.11 10.25
CA LYS A 156 17.03 20.25 9.70
C LYS A 156 15.60 19.87 9.34
N ILE A 157 15.41 18.71 8.69
CA ILE A 157 14.09 18.20 8.33
C ILE A 157 13.26 17.91 9.58
N TYR A 158 13.83 17.20 10.55
CA TYR A 158 13.14 16.86 11.79
C TYR A 158 12.67 18.11 12.56
N ASN A 159 13.56 19.09 12.74
CA ASN A 159 13.25 20.35 13.41
C ASN A 159 12.17 21.15 12.66
N LYS A 160 12.20 21.14 11.32
CA LYS A 160 11.17 21.77 10.50
C LYS A 160 9.81 21.12 10.70
N LEU A 161 9.75 19.78 10.71
CA LEU A 161 8.50 19.06 10.94
C LEU A 161 7.95 19.32 12.35
N LEU A 162 8.82 19.40 13.35
CA LEU A 162 8.45 19.69 14.74
C LEU A 162 7.89 21.11 14.88
N ALA A 163 8.56 22.10 14.30
CA ALA A 163 8.11 23.50 14.31
C ALA A 163 6.76 23.71 13.61
N LEU A 164 6.47 22.91 12.58
CA LEU A 164 5.20 22.94 11.86
C LEU A 164 4.09 22.09 12.52
N GLY A 165 4.36 21.47 13.68
CA GLY A 165 3.42 20.57 14.36
C GLY A 165 3.09 19.30 13.55
N LYS A 166 3.92 18.96 12.54
CA LYS A 166 3.73 17.77 11.69
C LYS A 166 4.19 16.49 12.36
N CYS A 167 4.95 16.57 13.45
CA CYS A 167 5.34 15.43 14.28
C CYS A 167 5.41 15.79 15.76
N GLU A 168 5.50 14.77 16.62
CA GLU A 168 5.80 14.94 18.04
C GLU A 168 7.31 14.91 18.31
N LYS A 169 7.69 15.51 19.44
CA LYS A 169 9.04 15.39 19.97
C LYS A 169 9.32 13.92 20.30
N SER A 170 10.45 13.39 19.84
CA SER A 170 10.84 12.00 20.01
C SER A 170 12.24 11.92 20.58
N LYS A 171 12.36 11.38 21.79
CA LYS A 171 13.66 11.15 22.43
C LYS A 171 14.53 10.19 21.62
N VAL A 172 13.90 9.22 20.94
CA VAL A 172 14.61 8.24 20.09
C VAL A 172 15.24 8.95 18.90
N VAL A 173 14.46 9.76 18.18
CA VAL A 173 14.96 10.50 17.01
C VAL A 173 16.03 11.51 17.41
N GLU A 174 15.83 12.26 18.49
CA GLU A 174 16.82 13.20 19.01
C GLU A 174 18.12 12.48 19.41
N GLY A 175 18.03 11.33 20.09
CA GLY A 175 19.18 10.51 20.42
C GLY A 175 19.94 10.02 19.19
N MET A 176 19.25 9.63 18.12
CA MET A 176 19.88 9.23 16.85
C MET A 176 20.66 10.38 16.19
N LEU A 177 20.15 11.61 16.30
CA LEU A 177 20.79 12.80 15.73
C LEU A 177 21.98 13.29 16.57
N GLN A 178 21.94 13.12 17.88
CA GLN A 178 22.99 13.55 18.80
C GLN A 178 24.16 12.57 18.89
N ASN A 179 23.94 11.29 18.58
CA ASN A 179 24.98 10.28 18.69
C ASN A 179 26.06 10.47 17.61
N LYS A 180 27.16 11.11 17.99
CA LYS A 180 28.40 11.22 17.20
C LYS A 180 29.18 9.91 17.27
N GLY A 181 28.57 8.81 16.81
CA GLY A 181 29.33 7.65 16.35
C GLY A 181 30.21 8.05 15.17
#